data_AF-A0A9E5FCI4-F1
#
_entry.id   AF-A0A9E5FCI4-F1
#
_cell.length_a   1.000
_cell.length_b   1.000
_cell.length_c   1.000
_cell.angle_alpha   90.00
_cell.angle_beta   90.00
_cell.angle_gamma   90.00
#
_symmetry.space_group_name_H-M   'P 1'
#
loop_
_entity.id
_entity.type
_entity.pdbx_description
1 polymer ?
#
loop_
_entity_poly.entity_id
_entity_poly.type
_entity_poly.pdbx_seq_one_letter_code
_entity_poly.pdbx_strand_id
1 'polypeptide(L)'
;MSTTEIKPDARDALTVSYETGGVRVRRAVIPWCTEAVLAEARLSGQANDILATDFTLGIEGRGDIAAHQITPVEGGVSLAHFRFQPNFGQNMSLTVKFRGKALHARATVVPYLTREAFLAQLNVFLPTVSAQLHGETVACRGYVASQSKNLVATCALVSEAGLAPVRELDLETRLMVSEEILIDRWPIKLSNHQASGTRALVTTVLDGVPRRTGHWSVGWHSLDHTLSQNSLMAYGLPAFIRSLRMSPVRYFHQSASGIYSALENPVKLKKNEMLGPVFSIQSNLPGIAAQLPVIIEAIPKTGEPFTLKETTITITDGVNLLAPGMLGSDEVTQILGFRLMYRKQVLQACSSDPQPSVRISSEGGFDAPVGLGWNSESENQLLMLMQTLTSRTQTGS
;
A
#
# COMPACT_ATOMS: atom_id res chain seq x y z
N MET A 1 -8.10 18.01 65.88
CA MET A 1 -8.52 17.37 64.61
C MET A 1 -7.43 17.65 63.59
N SER A 2 -6.73 16.62 63.13
CA SER A 2 -5.69 16.76 62.10
C SER A 2 -6.35 17.12 60.77
N THR A 3 -6.03 18.28 60.20
CA THR A 3 -6.50 18.68 58.86
C THR A 3 -5.77 17.85 57.82
N THR A 4 -6.42 16.83 57.27
CA THR A 4 -5.90 16.06 56.12
C THR A 4 -5.73 17.01 54.93
N GLU A 5 -4.48 17.36 54.62
CA GLU A 5 -4.14 18.21 53.49
C GLU A 5 -4.05 17.33 52.23
N ILE A 6 -5.12 17.34 51.42
CA ILE A 6 -5.10 16.71 50.10
C ILE A 6 -4.64 17.76 49.11
N LYS A 7 -3.50 17.52 48.47
CA LYS A 7 -3.02 18.36 47.37
C LYS A 7 -3.22 17.61 46.07
N PRO A 8 -3.73 18.28 45.03
CA PRO A 8 -3.65 17.67 43.72
C PRO A 8 -2.19 17.59 43.28
N ASP A 9 -1.88 16.55 42.50
CA ASP A 9 -0.57 16.47 41.87
C ASP A 9 -0.42 17.61 40.85
N ALA A 10 0.66 18.37 40.90
CA ALA A 10 0.82 19.64 40.17
C ALA A 10 0.98 19.45 38.65
N ARG A 11 1.11 18.20 38.19
CA ARG A 11 1.20 17.79 36.79
C ARG A 11 0.15 16.71 36.56
N ASP A 12 -0.83 16.95 35.69
CA ASP A 12 -1.86 15.99 35.25
C ASP A 12 -2.92 15.54 36.28
N ALA A 13 -3.51 16.50 36.98
CA ALA A 13 -4.46 16.17 38.03
C ALA A 13 -5.82 15.62 37.56
N LEU A 14 -6.20 15.82 36.29
CA LEU A 14 -7.44 15.28 35.72
C LEU A 14 -7.19 14.70 34.33
N THR A 15 -7.29 13.37 34.22
CA THR A 15 -7.27 12.69 32.92
C THR A 15 -8.69 12.46 32.45
N VAL A 16 -8.98 12.80 31.20
CA VAL A 16 -10.30 12.58 30.58
C VAL A 16 -10.19 11.51 29.51
N SER A 17 -11.18 10.63 29.50
CA SER A 17 -11.37 9.57 28.51
C SER A 17 -12.86 9.44 28.20
N TYR A 18 -13.20 8.73 27.13
CA TYR A 18 -14.58 8.48 26.75
C TYR A 18 -14.83 7.03 26.37
N GLU A 19 -16.09 6.63 26.36
CA GLU A 19 -16.56 5.35 25.87
C GLU A 19 -17.52 5.54 24.70
N THR A 20 -17.32 4.76 23.64
CA THR A 20 -18.20 4.68 22.46
C THR A 20 -18.22 3.24 21.98
N GLY A 21 -19.40 2.64 21.84
CA GLY A 21 -19.57 1.25 21.40
C GLY A 21 -18.80 0.26 22.28
N GLY A 22 -18.75 0.50 23.59
CA GLY A 22 -18.00 -0.32 24.54
C GLY A 22 -16.46 -0.22 24.46
N VAL A 23 -15.91 0.73 23.69
CA VAL A 23 -14.46 0.98 23.63
C VAL A 23 -14.11 2.22 24.42
N ARG A 24 -13.17 2.08 25.36
CA ARG A 24 -12.62 3.20 26.13
C ARG A 24 -11.44 3.84 25.40
N VAL A 25 -11.52 5.16 25.17
CA VAL A 25 -10.50 5.95 24.47
C VAL A 25 -9.93 7.02 25.40
N ARG A 26 -8.61 7.00 25.63
CA ARG A 26 -7.90 7.97 26.49
C ARG A 26 -7.54 9.22 25.69
N ARG A 27 -8.50 10.12 25.48
CA ARG A 27 -8.33 11.38 24.77
C ARG A 27 -9.14 12.48 25.43
N ALA A 28 -8.63 13.71 25.35
CA ALA A 28 -9.26 14.89 25.93
C ALA A 28 -10.43 15.44 25.08
N VAL A 29 -10.54 15.04 23.81
CA VAL A 29 -11.62 15.48 22.91
C VAL A 29 -12.76 14.46 22.93
N ILE A 30 -13.99 14.93 23.12
CA ILE A 30 -15.19 14.09 23.30
C ILE A 30 -16.05 14.16 22.02
N PRO A 31 -16.17 13.07 21.26
CA PRO A 31 -16.97 13.02 20.04
C PRO A 31 -18.48 13.00 20.31
N TRP A 32 -19.27 13.42 19.32
CA TRP A 32 -20.74 13.43 19.34
C TRP A 32 -21.41 12.09 19.66
N CYS A 33 -20.74 10.96 19.42
CA CYS A 33 -21.24 9.62 19.69
C CYS A 33 -20.71 9.02 21.00
N THR A 34 -20.24 9.86 21.92
CA THR A 34 -19.80 9.41 23.24
C THR A 34 -20.98 8.91 24.06
N GLU A 35 -20.90 7.67 24.52
CA GLU A 35 -21.88 7.05 25.43
C GLU A 35 -21.60 7.40 26.89
N ALA A 36 -20.33 7.61 27.25
CA ALA A 36 -19.94 8.06 28.58
C ALA A 36 -18.59 8.77 28.56
N VAL A 37 -18.48 9.82 29.38
CA VAL A 37 -17.23 10.50 29.71
C VAL A 37 -16.72 9.97 31.04
N LEU A 38 -15.43 9.66 31.07
CA LEU A 38 -14.72 9.15 32.23
C LEU A 38 -13.63 10.15 32.61
N ALA A 39 -13.72 10.70 33.80
CA ALA A 39 -12.68 11.56 34.35
C ALA A 39 -11.98 10.85 35.51
N GLU A 40 -10.67 10.92 35.56
CA GLU A 40 -9.83 10.32 36.60
C GLU A 40 -8.97 11.42 37.23
N ALA A 41 -9.20 11.68 38.52
CA ALA A 41 -8.44 12.67 39.26
C ALA A 41 -7.33 12.00 40.07
N ARG A 42 -6.08 12.45 39.90
CA ARG A 42 -4.93 11.99 40.71
C ARG A 42 -4.84 12.82 41.99
N LEU A 43 -4.85 12.14 43.13
CA LEU A 43 -4.91 12.76 44.45
C LEU A 43 -3.70 12.33 45.26
N SER A 44 -2.93 13.29 45.79
CA SER A 44 -1.80 13.02 46.68
C SER A 44 -2.17 13.39 48.12
N GLY A 45 -1.93 12.47 49.07
CA GLY A 45 -2.18 12.72 50.49
C GLY A 45 -2.25 11.45 51.33
N GLN A 46 -1.92 11.55 52.62
CA GLN A 46 -2.11 10.46 53.58
C GLN A 46 -3.60 10.34 53.92
N ALA A 47 -4.22 9.25 53.49
CA ALA A 47 -5.66 9.18 53.34
C ALA A 47 -6.25 7.91 53.98
N ASN A 48 -6.20 7.80 55.30
CA ASN A 48 -6.79 6.65 55.98
C ASN A 48 -8.34 6.69 56.04
N ASP A 49 -8.99 7.83 55.74
CA ASP A 49 -10.45 8.02 55.88
C ASP A 49 -11.11 8.75 54.69
N ILE A 50 -10.55 8.62 53.48
CA ILE A 50 -11.10 9.30 52.30
C ILE A 50 -12.21 8.44 51.65
N LEU A 51 -13.41 9.02 51.52
CA LEU A 51 -14.55 8.38 50.85
C LEU A 51 -14.75 8.89 49.42
N ALA A 52 -15.29 8.07 48.53
CA ALA A 52 -15.64 8.49 47.16
C ALA A 52 -16.61 9.69 47.14
N THR A 53 -17.53 9.74 48.09
CA THR A 53 -18.49 10.84 48.25
C THR A 53 -17.87 12.17 48.67
N ASP A 54 -16.63 12.16 49.19
CA ASP A 54 -15.92 13.40 49.52
C ASP A 54 -15.46 14.15 48.26
N PHE A 55 -15.41 13.49 47.10
CA PHE A 55 -15.04 14.13 45.83
C PHE A 55 -16.23 14.30 44.91
N THR A 56 -16.32 15.49 44.35
CA THR A 56 -17.26 15.80 43.29
C THR A 56 -16.54 16.41 42.09
N LEU A 57 -17.07 16.17 40.89
CA LEU A 57 -16.69 16.81 39.66
C LEU A 57 -17.75 17.84 39.31
N GLY A 58 -17.42 19.12 39.48
CA GLY A 58 -18.27 20.22 39.03
C GLY A 58 -18.20 20.35 37.51
N ILE A 59 -19.37 20.31 36.87
CA ILE A 59 -19.53 20.53 35.44
C ILE A 59 -20.38 21.78 35.24
N GLU A 60 -19.82 22.76 34.56
CA GLU A 60 -20.52 24.03 34.26
C GLU A 60 -21.87 23.76 33.55
N GLY A 61 -22.93 24.37 34.06
CA GLY A 61 -24.30 24.22 33.54
C GLY A 61 -25.04 22.93 33.94
N ARG A 62 -24.39 21.97 34.59
CA ARG A 62 -25.00 20.66 34.95
C ARG A 62 -24.99 20.33 36.45
N GLY A 63 -24.08 20.94 37.21
CA GLY A 63 -23.93 20.69 38.64
C GLY A 63 -22.82 19.68 38.96
N ASP A 64 -22.76 19.26 40.22
CA ASP A 64 -21.68 18.45 40.76
C ASP A 64 -22.01 16.95 40.68
N ILE A 65 -21.05 16.14 40.25
CA ILE A 65 -21.17 14.67 40.13
C ILE A 65 -20.21 14.01 41.11
N ALA A 66 -20.71 13.16 42.01
CA ALA A 66 -19.86 12.45 42.97
C ALA A 66 -18.94 11.41 42.27
N ALA A 67 -17.76 11.17 42.84
CA ALA A 67 -16.93 10.05 42.40
C ALA A 67 -17.65 8.73 42.68
N HIS A 68 -17.61 7.80 41.74
CA HIS A 68 -18.22 6.47 41.92
C HIS A 68 -17.25 5.47 42.54
N GLN A 69 -15.95 5.72 42.42
CA GLN A 69 -14.91 4.84 42.93
C GLN A 69 -13.66 5.64 43.27
N ILE A 70 -12.95 5.22 44.31
CA ILE A 70 -11.57 5.61 44.57
C ILE A 70 -10.70 4.36 44.53
N THR A 71 -9.61 4.40 43.77
CA THR A 71 -8.65 3.31 43.69
C THR A 71 -7.31 3.76 44.26
N PRO A 72 -6.77 3.12 45.30
CA PRO A 72 -5.43 3.42 45.77
C PRO A 72 -4.39 2.98 44.72
N VAL A 73 -3.36 3.80 44.55
CA VAL A 73 -2.20 3.58 43.66
C VAL A 73 -0.93 3.66 44.51
N GLU A 74 0.14 3.04 44.03
CA GLU A 74 1.45 3.09 44.68
C GLU A 74 1.93 4.54 44.93
N GLY A 75 2.68 4.73 46.02
CA GLY A 75 3.24 6.03 46.40
C GLY A 75 2.29 6.95 47.17
N GLY A 76 1.22 6.43 47.78
CA GLY A 76 0.27 7.25 48.55
C GLY A 76 -0.60 8.14 47.66
N VAL A 77 -0.81 7.72 46.42
CA VAL A 77 -1.67 8.39 45.44
C VAL A 77 -2.98 7.62 45.36
N SER A 78 -4.10 8.33 45.26
CA SER A 78 -5.41 7.74 45.00
C SER A 78 -5.98 8.29 43.70
N LEU A 79 -6.75 7.46 42.99
CA LEU A 79 -7.48 7.86 41.78
C LEU A 79 -8.97 7.95 42.10
N ALA A 80 -9.55 9.14 42.02
CA ALA A 80 -10.99 9.29 42.05
C ALA A 80 -11.54 9.18 40.63
N HIS A 81 -12.50 8.29 40.42
CA HIS A 81 -13.12 8.01 39.13
C HIS A 81 -14.52 8.62 39.05
N PHE A 82 -14.80 9.32 37.96
CA PHE A 82 -16.08 9.94 37.65
C PHE A 82 -16.59 9.40 36.31
N ARG A 83 -17.90 9.12 36.22
CA ARG A 83 -18.56 8.67 34.99
C ARG A 83 -19.84 9.48 34.79
N PHE A 84 -20.02 10.05 33.61
CA PHE A 84 -21.19 10.87 33.30
C PHE A 84 -21.48 10.90 31.80
N GLN A 85 -22.69 11.30 31.42
CA GLN A 85 -23.05 11.51 30.01
C GLN A 85 -22.45 12.84 29.51
N PRO A 86 -21.97 12.96 28.26
CA PRO A 86 -21.48 14.24 27.75
C PRO A 86 -22.59 15.30 27.63
N ASN A 87 -22.23 16.59 27.66
CA ASN A 87 -23.12 17.68 27.25
C ASN A 87 -22.94 17.91 25.76
N PHE A 88 -23.80 17.30 24.94
CA PHE A 88 -23.67 17.38 23.48
C PHE A 88 -23.79 18.83 22.98
N GLY A 89 -22.91 19.19 22.04
CA GLY A 89 -22.93 20.49 21.34
C GLY A 89 -22.08 21.58 21.99
N GLN A 90 -21.47 21.35 23.15
CA GLN A 90 -20.68 22.37 23.86
C GLN A 90 -19.44 21.80 24.53
N ASN A 91 -18.38 22.60 24.60
CA ASN A 91 -17.19 22.27 25.40
C ASN A 91 -17.57 22.19 26.88
N MET A 92 -16.97 21.25 27.61
CA MET A 92 -17.24 21.08 29.04
C MET A 92 -16.12 21.69 29.87
N SER A 93 -16.47 22.36 30.96
CA SER A 93 -15.54 22.90 31.94
C SER A 93 -15.63 22.08 33.22
N LEU A 94 -14.56 21.35 33.54
CA LEU A 94 -14.52 20.36 34.63
C LEU A 94 -13.66 20.84 35.81
N THR A 95 -14.21 20.80 37.01
CA THR A 95 -13.49 21.17 38.25
C THR A 95 -13.63 20.08 39.30
N VAL A 96 -12.52 19.46 39.71
CA VAL A 96 -12.53 18.50 40.83
C VAL A 96 -12.62 19.28 42.15
N LYS A 97 -13.54 18.86 43.02
CA LYS A 97 -13.76 19.43 44.34
C LYS A 97 -13.61 18.36 45.41
N PHE A 98 -13.05 18.73 46.55
CA PHE A 98 -13.05 17.93 47.78
C PHE A 98 -13.89 18.65 48.84
N ARG A 99 -14.95 17.99 49.31
CA ARG A 99 -15.90 18.55 50.30
C ARG A 99 -16.38 19.97 49.92
N GLY A 100 -16.72 20.14 48.64
CA GLY A 100 -17.20 21.39 48.07
C GLY A 100 -16.12 22.43 47.72
N LYS A 101 -14.86 22.22 48.09
CA LYS A 101 -13.74 23.13 47.75
C LYS A 101 -13.03 22.65 46.49
N ALA A 102 -12.86 23.55 45.51
CA ALA A 102 -12.11 23.24 44.31
C ALA A 102 -10.66 22.88 44.64
N LEU A 103 -10.18 21.74 44.14
CA LEU A 103 -8.80 21.31 44.30
C LEU A 103 -7.85 22.10 43.38
N HIS A 104 -8.36 22.64 42.28
CA HIS A 104 -7.60 23.45 41.32
C HIS A 104 -8.20 24.83 41.12
N ALA A 105 -7.33 25.81 40.86
CA ALA A 105 -7.74 27.17 40.54
C ALA A 105 -8.35 27.30 39.12
N ARG A 106 -7.99 26.40 38.19
CA ARG A 106 -8.45 26.45 36.79
C ARG A 106 -9.23 25.18 36.44
N ALA A 107 -10.39 25.37 35.83
CA ALA A 107 -11.18 24.28 35.27
C ALA A 107 -10.48 23.66 34.05
N THR A 108 -10.59 22.33 33.91
CA THR A 108 -10.12 21.61 32.73
C THR A 108 -11.17 21.71 31.64
N VAL A 109 -10.82 22.32 30.51
CA VAL A 109 -11.72 22.43 29.37
C VAL A 109 -11.57 21.19 28.50
N VAL A 110 -12.69 20.53 28.24
CA VAL A 110 -12.81 19.30 27.46
C VAL A 110 -13.55 19.64 26.16
N PRO A 111 -12.85 19.65 25.01
CA PRO A 111 -13.47 20.01 23.75
C PRO A 111 -14.54 19.00 23.31
N TYR A 112 -15.63 19.52 22.76
CA TYR A 112 -16.64 18.72 22.06
C TYR A 112 -16.34 18.69 20.56
N LEU A 113 -16.43 17.50 19.97
CA LEU A 113 -16.18 17.30 18.55
C LEU A 113 -17.46 16.85 17.85
N THR A 114 -17.94 17.71 16.93
CA THR A 114 -19.11 17.39 16.10
C THR A 114 -18.79 16.30 15.08
N ARG A 115 -19.83 15.71 14.50
CA ARG A 115 -19.70 14.69 13.44
C ARG A 115 -18.95 15.24 12.23
N GLU A 116 -19.32 16.45 11.82
CA GLU A 116 -18.78 17.13 10.65
C GLU A 116 -17.30 17.47 10.86
N ALA A 117 -16.95 17.98 12.05
CA ALA A 117 -15.58 18.28 12.41
C ALA A 117 -14.72 17.00 12.48
N PHE A 118 -15.27 15.89 12.97
CA PHE A 118 -14.58 14.61 12.96
C PHE A 118 -14.35 14.08 11.54
N LEU A 119 -15.37 14.13 10.68
CA LEU A 119 -15.25 13.71 9.28
C LEU A 119 -14.21 14.57 8.54
N ALA A 120 -14.17 15.88 8.80
CA ALA A 120 -13.21 16.79 8.19
C ALA A 120 -11.75 16.49 8.57
N GLN A 121 -11.49 15.88 9.74
CA GLN A 121 -10.15 15.46 10.18
C GLN A 121 -9.87 13.96 9.97
N LEU A 122 -10.87 13.17 9.54
CA LEU A 122 -10.69 11.75 9.27
C LEU A 122 -9.96 11.60 7.94
N ASN A 123 -8.72 11.13 8.01
CA ASN A 123 -7.85 11.04 6.84
C ASN A 123 -7.62 9.59 6.42
N VAL A 124 -7.57 9.37 5.10
CA VAL A 124 -7.17 8.11 4.49
C VAL A 124 -5.77 8.29 3.91
N PHE A 125 -4.80 7.55 4.43
CA PHE A 125 -3.42 7.57 3.96
C PHE A 125 -3.10 6.31 3.15
N LEU A 126 -2.29 6.51 2.10
CA LEU A 126 -1.80 5.46 1.20
C LEU A 126 -2.90 4.49 0.72
N PRO A 127 -4.04 5.00 0.21
CA PRO A 127 -5.06 4.12 -0.34
C PRO A 127 -4.43 3.33 -1.50
N THR A 128 -4.45 2.01 -1.39
CA THR A 128 -3.76 1.11 -2.32
C THR A 128 -4.72 0.01 -2.73
N VAL A 129 -4.87 -0.19 -4.04
CA VAL A 129 -5.57 -1.33 -4.61
C VAL A 129 -4.55 -2.36 -5.05
N SER A 130 -4.81 -3.64 -4.78
CA SER A 130 -3.98 -4.75 -5.21
C SER A 130 -4.81 -5.80 -5.95
N ALA A 131 -4.25 -6.42 -6.97
CA ALA A 131 -4.87 -7.57 -7.64
C ALA A 131 -4.40 -8.87 -6.97
N GLN A 132 -5.35 -9.77 -6.68
CA GLN A 132 -5.04 -11.15 -6.30
C GLN A 132 -4.85 -11.97 -7.57
N LEU A 133 -3.60 -12.28 -7.86
CA LEU A 133 -3.17 -13.16 -8.93
C LEU A 133 -2.93 -14.58 -8.37
N HIS A 134 -2.56 -15.56 -9.19
CA HIS A 134 -2.39 -16.95 -8.73
C HIS A 134 -1.30 -17.04 -7.66
N GLY A 135 -1.71 -17.12 -6.39
CA GLY A 135 -0.82 -17.23 -5.22
C GLY A 135 -0.19 -15.92 -4.76
N GLU A 136 -0.47 -14.79 -5.40
CA GLU A 136 0.22 -13.52 -5.12
C GLU A 136 -0.76 -12.35 -5.04
N THR A 137 -0.38 -11.31 -4.30
CA THR A 137 -1.13 -10.05 -4.23
C THR A 137 -0.20 -8.91 -4.61
N VAL A 138 -0.54 -8.17 -5.66
CA VAL A 138 0.33 -7.15 -6.26
C VAL A 138 -0.39 -5.82 -6.26
N ALA A 139 0.20 -4.81 -5.61
CA ALA A 139 -0.32 -3.45 -5.64
C ALA A 139 -0.30 -2.89 -7.07
N CYS A 140 -1.39 -2.24 -7.48
CA CYS A 140 -1.59 -1.88 -8.88
C CYS A 140 -2.52 -0.68 -9.08
N ARG A 141 -2.33 0.00 -10.21
CA ARG A 141 -3.28 0.97 -10.81
C ARG A 141 -3.94 0.42 -12.07
N GLY A 142 -3.50 -0.74 -12.54
CA GLY A 142 -4.21 -1.52 -13.54
C GLY A 142 -3.97 -3.01 -13.39
N TYR A 143 -4.84 -3.84 -13.95
CA TYR A 143 -4.72 -5.29 -13.85
C TYR A 143 -5.28 -5.98 -15.08
N VAL A 144 -4.90 -7.24 -15.31
CA VAL A 144 -5.50 -8.06 -16.38
C VAL A 144 -6.79 -8.71 -15.87
N ALA A 145 -7.92 -8.30 -16.43
CA ALA A 145 -9.24 -8.64 -15.91
C ALA A 145 -9.52 -10.15 -15.84
N SER A 146 -8.94 -10.92 -16.76
CA SER A 146 -9.11 -12.38 -16.81
C SER A 146 -8.21 -13.15 -15.84
N GLN A 147 -7.24 -12.49 -15.20
CA GLN A 147 -6.23 -13.13 -14.34
C GLN A 147 -6.47 -12.85 -12.85
N SER A 148 -7.09 -11.71 -12.54
CA SER A 148 -7.42 -11.34 -11.17
C SER A 148 -8.62 -12.15 -10.68
N LYS A 149 -8.46 -12.79 -9.52
CA LYS A 149 -9.57 -13.45 -8.82
C LYS A 149 -10.43 -12.42 -8.08
N ASN A 150 -9.77 -11.53 -7.35
CA ASN A 150 -10.34 -10.48 -6.52
C ASN A 150 -9.42 -9.26 -6.54
N LEU A 151 -9.94 -8.12 -6.11
CA LEU A 151 -9.11 -6.97 -5.74
C LEU A 151 -9.06 -6.88 -4.21
N VAL A 152 -8.01 -6.25 -3.69
CA VAL A 152 -7.86 -5.94 -2.28
C VAL A 152 -7.63 -4.45 -2.16
N ALA A 153 -8.49 -3.76 -1.42
CA ALA A 153 -8.28 -2.36 -1.08
C ALA A 153 -7.69 -2.27 0.32
N THR A 154 -6.61 -1.50 0.46
CA THR A 154 -5.94 -1.26 1.73
C THR A 154 -5.72 0.23 1.95
N CYS A 155 -5.82 0.69 3.20
CA CYS A 155 -5.46 2.05 3.56
C CYS A 155 -5.14 2.17 5.05
N ALA A 156 -4.46 3.26 5.43
CA ALA A 156 -4.32 3.64 6.83
C ALA A 156 -5.32 4.76 7.15
N LEU A 157 -6.28 4.49 8.04
CA LEU A 157 -7.16 5.50 8.60
C LEU A 157 -6.47 6.22 9.75
N VAL A 158 -6.60 7.54 9.79
CA VAL A 158 -5.97 8.38 10.82
C VAL A 158 -6.96 9.45 11.32
N SER A 159 -7.04 9.59 12.64
CA SER A 159 -7.80 10.64 13.33
C SER A 159 -7.14 11.00 14.66
N GLU A 160 -6.96 12.29 14.93
CA GLU A 160 -6.37 12.77 16.18
C GLU A 160 -7.27 12.52 17.41
N ALA A 161 -8.59 12.54 17.20
CA ALA A 161 -9.58 12.29 18.26
C ALA A 161 -9.80 10.79 18.58
N GLY A 162 -9.12 9.90 17.87
CA GLY A 162 -9.32 8.45 17.94
C GLY A 162 -10.28 7.93 16.86
N LEU A 163 -10.34 6.61 16.69
CA LEU A 163 -11.11 5.97 15.62
C LEU A 163 -12.42 5.33 16.09
N ALA A 164 -12.74 5.38 17.38
CA ALA A 164 -13.99 4.83 17.91
C ALA A 164 -15.25 5.44 17.24
N PRO A 165 -15.29 6.74 16.90
CA PRO A 165 -16.46 7.33 16.22
C PRO A 165 -16.74 6.78 14.82
N VAL A 166 -15.75 6.13 14.17
CA VAL A 166 -15.92 5.51 12.84
C VAL A 166 -17.02 4.43 12.83
N ARG A 167 -17.40 3.89 14.00
CA ARG A 167 -18.49 2.92 14.13
C ARG A 167 -19.87 3.49 13.78
N GLU A 168 -20.07 4.78 13.97
CA GLU A 168 -21.35 5.49 13.72
C GLU A 168 -21.40 6.17 12.33
N LEU A 169 -20.41 5.85 11.50
CA LEU A 169 -20.11 6.58 10.27
C LEU A 169 -20.25 5.70 9.02
N ASP A 170 -20.71 4.46 9.16
CA ASP A 170 -20.90 3.48 8.08
C ASP A 170 -19.73 3.49 7.09
N LEU A 171 -18.51 3.35 7.63
CA LEU A 171 -17.31 3.30 6.81
C LEU A 171 -17.40 2.12 5.85
N GLU A 172 -17.23 2.37 4.57
CA GLU A 172 -17.28 1.35 3.53
C GLU A 172 -16.27 1.61 2.43
N THR A 173 -15.93 0.55 1.71
CA THR A 173 -15.24 0.65 0.41
C THR A 173 -16.26 0.49 -0.69
N ARG A 174 -16.20 1.34 -1.73
CA ARG A 174 -17.08 1.28 -2.90
C ARG A 174 -16.26 0.95 -4.15
N LEU A 175 -16.81 0.09 -5.00
CA LEU A 175 -16.30 -0.15 -6.36
C LEU A 175 -17.27 0.49 -7.35
N MET A 176 -16.76 1.32 -8.23
CA MET A 176 -17.57 2.07 -9.19
C MET A 176 -17.04 1.90 -10.61
N VAL A 177 -17.96 1.89 -11.57
CA VAL A 177 -17.68 2.18 -12.99
C VAL A 177 -17.91 3.66 -13.17
N SER A 178 -16.91 4.38 -13.68
CA SER A 178 -16.90 5.86 -13.66
C SER A 178 -17.17 6.42 -12.25
N GLU A 179 -17.45 7.72 -12.14
CA GLU A 179 -17.75 8.38 -10.86
C GLU A 179 -19.22 8.19 -10.41
N GLU A 180 -20.08 7.63 -11.28
CA GLU A 180 -21.53 7.68 -11.08
C GLU A 180 -22.17 6.30 -10.84
N ILE A 181 -21.59 5.22 -11.35
CA ILE A 181 -22.23 3.90 -11.32
C ILE A 181 -21.60 3.06 -10.21
N LEU A 182 -22.29 2.99 -9.07
CA LEU A 182 -21.95 2.08 -7.99
C LEU A 182 -22.20 0.63 -8.43
N ILE A 183 -21.19 -0.20 -8.28
CA ILE A 183 -21.26 -1.63 -8.60
C ILE A 183 -21.51 -2.43 -7.34
N ASP A 184 -20.71 -2.17 -6.30
CA ASP A 184 -20.84 -2.84 -5.02
C ASP A 184 -20.19 -2.05 -3.87
N ARG A 185 -20.51 -2.44 -2.63
CA ARG A 185 -20.04 -1.82 -1.40
C ARG A 185 -19.68 -2.87 -0.34
N TRP A 186 -18.59 -2.62 0.38
CA TRP A 186 -18.10 -3.48 1.45
C TRP A 186 -18.01 -2.70 2.77
N PRO A 187 -18.86 -2.99 3.75
CA PRO A 187 -18.81 -2.32 5.05
C PRO A 187 -17.54 -2.72 5.80
N ILE A 188 -16.91 -1.73 6.44
CA ILE A 188 -15.68 -1.88 7.19
C ILE A 188 -15.99 -1.81 8.68
N LYS A 189 -15.54 -2.82 9.42
CA LYS A 189 -15.64 -2.84 10.88
C LYS A 189 -14.25 -2.78 11.50
N LEU A 190 -14.08 -1.88 12.47
CA LEU A 190 -12.84 -1.79 13.25
C LEU A 190 -12.95 -2.68 14.49
N SER A 191 -11.90 -3.48 14.74
CA SER A 191 -11.73 -4.15 16.04
C SER A 191 -11.67 -3.13 17.18
N ASN A 192 -11.93 -3.56 18.42
CA ASN A 192 -11.83 -2.68 19.59
C ASN A 192 -10.43 -2.06 19.72
N HIS A 193 -9.37 -2.82 19.38
CA HIS A 193 -7.99 -2.33 19.41
C HIS A 193 -7.78 -1.19 18.41
N GLN A 194 -8.19 -1.38 17.14
CA GLN A 194 -8.11 -0.35 16.10
C GLN A 194 -8.96 0.88 16.46
N ALA A 195 -10.19 0.68 16.94
CA ALA A 195 -11.10 1.75 17.33
C ALA A 195 -10.53 2.60 18.49
N SER A 196 -9.82 1.98 19.44
CA SER A 196 -9.19 2.71 20.56
C SER A 196 -7.98 3.55 20.14
N GLY A 197 -7.40 3.26 18.98
CA GLY A 197 -6.23 3.94 18.43
C GLY A 197 -6.57 5.22 17.68
N THR A 198 -5.52 5.94 17.28
CA THR A 198 -5.60 7.10 16.35
C THR A 198 -5.28 6.70 14.91
N ARG A 199 -4.81 5.47 14.70
CA ARG A 199 -4.44 4.92 13.41
C ARG A 199 -4.89 3.47 13.31
N ALA A 200 -5.40 3.07 12.15
CA ALA A 200 -5.73 1.68 11.86
C ALA A 200 -5.41 1.36 10.40
N LEU A 201 -4.73 0.24 10.17
CA LEU A 201 -4.64 -0.36 8.84
C LEU A 201 -5.97 -1.09 8.59
N VAL A 202 -6.61 -0.77 7.48
CA VAL A 202 -7.85 -1.38 7.03
C VAL A 202 -7.62 -2.06 5.70
N THR A 203 -8.13 -3.28 5.59
CA THR A 203 -8.06 -4.10 4.39
C THR A 203 -9.44 -4.67 4.11
N THR A 204 -9.87 -4.58 2.85
CA THR A 204 -11.07 -5.27 2.37
C THR A 204 -10.76 -6.04 1.11
N VAL A 205 -11.37 -7.22 0.98
CA VAL A 205 -11.34 -8.00 -0.25
C VAL A 205 -12.59 -7.64 -1.03
N LEU A 206 -12.40 -7.05 -2.20
CA LEU A 206 -13.47 -6.78 -3.14
C LEU A 206 -13.69 -8.09 -3.91
N ASP A 207 -14.67 -8.87 -3.50
CA ASP A 207 -15.09 -10.07 -4.22
C ASP A 207 -15.99 -9.71 -5.40
N GLY A 208 -16.21 -10.65 -6.32
CA GLY A 208 -17.08 -10.40 -7.48
C GLY A 208 -16.60 -9.31 -8.44
N VAL A 209 -15.31 -8.93 -8.39
CA VAL A 209 -14.76 -7.86 -9.22
C VAL A 209 -15.05 -8.13 -10.69
N PRO A 210 -15.56 -7.14 -11.42
CA PRO A 210 -15.94 -7.36 -12.80
C PRO A 210 -14.75 -7.76 -13.66
N ARG A 211 -14.97 -8.79 -14.48
CA ARG A 211 -14.02 -9.26 -15.51
C ARG A 211 -14.02 -8.39 -16.77
N ARG A 212 -14.82 -7.31 -16.77
CA ARG A 212 -14.95 -6.40 -17.90
C ARG A 212 -13.77 -5.44 -17.93
N THR A 213 -13.22 -5.22 -19.12
CA THR A 213 -12.16 -4.22 -19.34
C THR A 213 -12.71 -2.80 -19.21
N GLY A 214 -11.88 -1.85 -18.81
CA GLY A 214 -12.23 -0.42 -18.76
C GLY A 214 -11.78 0.26 -17.48
N HIS A 215 -12.28 1.49 -17.29
CA HIS A 215 -11.98 2.32 -16.14
C HIS A 215 -12.91 1.98 -14.96
N TRP A 216 -12.29 1.86 -13.79
CA TRP A 216 -12.92 1.59 -12.51
C TRP A 216 -12.40 2.60 -11.51
N SER A 217 -13.13 2.75 -10.40
CA SER A 217 -12.58 3.41 -9.23
C SER A 217 -12.93 2.66 -7.96
N VAL A 218 -12.00 2.71 -7.01
CA VAL A 218 -12.17 2.15 -5.67
C VAL A 218 -12.06 3.30 -4.69
N GLY A 219 -13.14 3.55 -3.95
CA GLY A 219 -13.24 4.66 -3.01
C GLY A 219 -13.44 4.19 -1.58
N TRP A 220 -12.92 4.97 -0.64
CA TRP A 220 -13.25 4.85 0.78
C TRP A 220 -14.28 5.92 1.12
N HIS A 221 -15.42 5.50 1.66
CA HIS A 221 -16.54 6.37 1.92
C HIS A 221 -17.00 6.24 3.36
N SER A 222 -17.55 7.32 3.88
CA SER A 222 -18.26 7.34 5.14
C SER A 222 -19.53 8.15 4.92
N LEU A 223 -20.70 7.51 5.09
CA LEU A 223 -21.99 8.11 4.75
C LEU A 223 -21.99 8.61 3.30
N ASP A 224 -22.22 9.91 3.10
CA ASP A 224 -22.22 10.60 1.82
C ASP A 224 -20.87 11.28 1.49
N HIS A 225 -19.85 11.10 2.35
CA HIS A 225 -18.52 11.69 2.15
C HIS A 225 -17.55 10.69 1.51
N THR A 226 -16.95 11.08 0.39
CA THR A 226 -15.80 10.40 -0.20
C THR A 226 -14.54 10.83 0.55
N LEU A 227 -13.92 9.90 1.26
CA LEU A 227 -12.68 10.15 2.00
C LEU A 227 -11.46 10.05 1.08
N SER A 228 -11.47 9.11 0.13
CA SER A 228 -10.47 9.01 -0.94
C SER A 228 -11.00 8.15 -2.09
N GLN A 229 -10.42 8.33 -3.27
CA GLN A 229 -10.79 7.57 -4.46
C GLN A 229 -9.55 7.30 -5.32
N ASN A 230 -9.37 6.04 -5.71
CA ASN A 230 -8.31 5.59 -6.59
C ASN A 230 -8.89 5.15 -7.94
N SER A 231 -8.34 5.68 -9.02
CA SER A 231 -8.63 5.19 -10.36
C SER A 231 -7.88 3.88 -10.62
N LEU A 232 -8.55 2.94 -11.30
CA LEU A 232 -8.04 1.62 -11.64
C LEU A 232 -8.41 1.28 -13.09
N MET A 233 -7.48 0.69 -13.84
CA MET A 233 -7.71 0.27 -15.22
C MET A 233 -7.68 -1.25 -15.38
N ALA A 234 -8.78 -1.83 -15.85
CA ALA A 234 -8.86 -3.26 -16.17
C ALA A 234 -8.54 -3.47 -17.66
N TYR A 235 -7.46 -4.19 -17.94
CA TYR A 235 -7.01 -4.50 -19.29
C TYR A 235 -7.39 -5.91 -19.72
N GLY A 236 -7.63 -6.06 -21.02
CA GLY A 236 -7.75 -7.38 -21.64
C GLY A 236 -6.38 -8.01 -21.84
N LEU A 237 -6.31 -9.34 -21.76
CA LEU A 237 -5.06 -10.08 -21.99
C LEU A 237 -4.38 -9.72 -23.32
N PRO A 238 -5.08 -9.57 -24.48
CA PRO A 238 -4.41 -9.18 -25.73
C PRO A 238 -3.75 -7.80 -25.67
N ALA A 239 -4.36 -6.83 -24.99
CA ALA A 239 -3.78 -5.50 -24.83
C ALA A 239 -2.54 -5.54 -23.94
N PHE A 240 -2.60 -6.33 -22.86
CA PHE A 240 -1.44 -6.58 -22.01
C PHE A 240 -0.29 -7.26 -22.77
N ILE A 241 -0.55 -8.32 -23.54
CA ILE A 241 0.52 -8.98 -24.31
C ILE A 241 1.21 -7.99 -25.28
N ARG A 242 0.43 -7.15 -25.99
CA ARG A 242 0.99 -6.11 -26.89
C ARG A 242 1.76 -5.01 -26.17
N SER A 243 1.53 -4.83 -24.87
CA SER A 243 2.22 -3.83 -24.04
C SER A 243 3.63 -4.25 -23.63
N LEU A 244 3.94 -5.55 -23.70
CA LEU A 244 5.18 -6.10 -23.20
C LEU A 244 6.35 -5.66 -24.07
N ARG A 245 7.45 -5.36 -23.41
CA ARG A 245 8.74 -5.03 -23.99
C ARG A 245 9.81 -5.79 -23.23
N MET A 246 10.73 -6.37 -23.97
CA MET A 246 11.94 -7.00 -23.49
C MET A 246 13.12 -6.15 -23.94
N SER A 247 13.98 -5.78 -22.99
CA SER A 247 15.23 -5.10 -23.31
C SER A 247 16.22 -6.07 -23.98
N PRO A 248 17.29 -5.56 -24.64
CA PRO A 248 18.40 -6.40 -25.07
C PRO A 248 18.92 -7.29 -23.93
N VAL A 249 19.36 -8.49 -24.29
CA VAL A 249 19.88 -9.46 -23.32
C VAL A 249 21.13 -8.90 -22.66
N ARG A 250 21.18 -8.97 -21.33
CA ARG A 250 22.39 -8.76 -20.53
C ARG A 250 22.88 -10.10 -20.04
N TYR A 251 24.06 -10.14 -19.46
CA TYR A 251 24.65 -11.39 -19.00
C TYR A 251 25.18 -11.29 -17.58
N PHE A 252 24.98 -12.34 -16.80
CA PHE A 252 25.75 -12.58 -15.59
C PHE A 252 26.90 -13.53 -15.91
N HIS A 253 28.13 -13.09 -15.65
CA HIS A 253 29.32 -13.92 -15.76
C HIS A 253 29.69 -14.47 -14.40
N GLN A 254 29.89 -15.78 -14.35
CA GLN A 254 30.50 -16.46 -13.22
C GLN A 254 31.89 -16.92 -13.64
N SER A 255 32.91 -16.32 -13.02
CA SER A 255 34.30 -16.73 -13.22
C SER A 255 34.56 -18.13 -12.66
N ALA A 256 35.68 -18.75 -13.05
CA ALA A 256 36.12 -20.03 -12.49
C ALA A 256 36.34 -19.99 -10.96
N SER A 257 36.54 -18.79 -10.39
CA SER A 257 36.67 -18.57 -8.94
C SER A 257 35.32 -18.42 -8.21
N GLY A 258 34.20 -18.43 -8.94
CA GLY A 258 32.87 -18.24 -8.40
C GLY A 258 32.44 -16.77 -8.23
N ILE A 259 33.29 -15.81 -8.60
CA ILE A 259 32.93 -14.37 -8.59
C ILE A 259 31.92 -14.09 -9.70
N TYR A 260 30.86 -13.36 -9.36
CA TYR A 260 29.80 -12.92 -10.27
C TYR A 260 30.01 -11.47 -10.73
N SER A 261 29.79 -11.20 -12.00
CA SER A 261 29.77 -9.85 -12.56
C SER A 261 28.66 -9.68 -13.60
N ALA A 262 28.13 -8.47 -13.75
CA ALA A 262 27.17 -8.13 -14.79
C ALA A 262 27.92 -7.63 -16.03
N LEU A 263 27.55 -8.14 -17.20
CA LEU A 263 28.13 -7.80 -18.48
C LEU A 263 27.02 -7.35 -19.44
N GLU A 264 27.29 -6.31 -20.21
CA GLU A 264 26.39 -5.87 -21.29
C GLU A 264 26.51 -6.77 -22.52
N ASN A 265 27.71 -7.32 -22.75
CA ASN A 265 28.04 -8.08 -23.95
C ASN A 265 28.58 -9.46 -23.57
N PRO A 266 28.34 -10.50 -24.39
CA PRO A 266 29.00 -11.77 -24.19
C PRO A 266 30.51 -11.60 -24.40
N VAL A 267 31.29 -12.01 -23.41
CA VAL A 267 32.77 -11.99 -23.47
C VAL A 267 33.24 -13.38 -23.89
N LYS A 268 34.41 -13.46 -24.54
CA LYS A 268 35.09 -14.75 -24.77
C LYS A 268 35.38 -15.41 -23.42
N LEU A 269 34.59 -16.43 -23.09
CA LEU A 269 34.71 -17.17 -21.85
C LEU A 269 35.96 -18.06 -21.86
N LYS A 270 36.61 -18.18 -20.71
CA LYS A 270 37.63 -19.22 -20.48
C LYS A 270 36.96 -20.55 -20.12
N LYS A 271 37.73 -21.64 -20.21
CA LYS A 271 37.30 -22.97 -19.75
C LYS A 271 36.86 -22.90 -18.28
N ASN A 272 35.69 -23.44 -17.97
CA ASN A 272 35.01 -23.42 -16.66
C ASN A 272 34.38 -22.09 -16.23
N GLU A 273 34.33 -21.09 -17.10
CA GLU A 273 33.50 -19.91 -16.87
C GLU A 273 32.09 -20.12 -17.42
N MET A 274 31.09 -19.51 -16.78
CA MET A 274 29.69 -19.62 -17.18
C MET A 274 29.07 -18.25 -17.41
N LEU A 275 28.10 -18.20 -18.32
CA LEU A 275 27.35 -17.00 -18.66
C LEU A 275 25.86 -17.28 -18.57
N GLY A 276 25.13 -16.51 -17.77
CA GLY A 276 23.67 -16.59 -17.68
C GLY A 276 23.02 -15.41 -18.38
N PRO A 277 22.16 -15.60 -19.39
CA PRO A 277 21.42 -14.49 -19.98
C PRO A 277 20.42 -13.93 -18.97
N VAL A 278 20.20 -12.61 -19.03
CA VAL A 278 19.31 -11.87 -18.15
C VAL A 278 18.42 -11.00 -19.03
N PHE A 279 17.12 -11.23 -18.94
CA PHE A 279 16.12 -10.49 -19.67
C PHE A 279 15.44 -9.50 -18.74
N SER A 280 15.29 -8.26 -19.19
CA SER A 280 14.46 -7.26 -18.55
C SER A 280 13.13 -7.21 -19.29
N ILE A 281 12.03 -7.54 -18.60
CA ILE A 281 10.68 -7.54 -19.15
C ILE A 281 9.87 -6.46 -18.44
N GLN A 282 9.25 -5.58 -19.21
CA GLN A 282 8.42 -4.48 -18.71
C GLN A 282 7.14 -4.35 -19.54
N SER A 283 6.09 -3.79 -18.96
CA SER A 283 4.88 -3.39 -19.68
C SER A 283 4.85 -1.86 -19.79
N ASN A 284 4.35 -1.34 -20.91
CA ASN A 284 4.06 0.09 -21.03
C ASN A 284 2.68 0.49 -20.46
N LEU A 285 1.94 -0.43 -19.84
CA LEU A 285 0.69 -0.11 -19.14
C LEU A 285 0.99 0.37 -17.72
N PRO A 286 0.51 1.56 -17.32
CA PRO A 286 0.85 2.15 -16.03
C PRO A 286 0.25 1.37 -14.86
N GLY A 287 1.07 1.11 -13.84
CA GLY A 287 0.71 0.39 -12.62
C GLY A 287 0.11 -0.99 -12.84
N ILE A 288 0.44 -1.67 -13.94
CA ILE A 288 -0.13 -2.97 -14.27
C ILE A 288 0.25 -4.03 -13.23
N ALA A 289 -0.66 -4.96 -12.94
CA ALA A 289 -0.38 -6.22 -12.29
C ALA A 289 -0.93 -7.36 -13.12
N ALA A 290 -0.05 -8.27 -13.52
CA ALA A 290 -0.38 -9.41 -14.35
C ALA A 290 0.56 -10.58 -14.06
N GLN A 291 0.11 -11.78 -14.38
CA GLN A 291 0.96 -12.97 -14.39
C GLN A 291 1.01 -13.55 -15.79
N LEU A 292 2.19 -13.94 -16.23
CA LEU A 292 2.39 -14.47 -17.57
C LEU A 292 3.22 -15.76 -17.51
N PRO A 293 2.64 -16.92 -17.87
CA PRO A 293 3.44 -18.11 -18.09
C PRO A 293 4.27 -17.88 -19.36
N VAL A 294 5.58 -17.96 -19.25
CA VAL A 294 6.52 -17.73 -20.34
C VAL A 294 7.45 -18.92 -20.50
N ILE A 295 7.89 -19.11 -21.74
CA ILE A 295 8.95 -20.05 -22.09
C ILE A 295 10.09 -19.22 -22.69
N ILE A 296 11.30 -19.39 -22.18
CA ILE A 296 12.50 -18.84 -22.81
C ILE A 296 13.15 -19.95 -23.63
N GLU A 297 13.30 -19.70 -24.92
CA GLU A 297 14.03 -20.59 -25.83
C GLU A 297 15.37 -19.97 -26.23
N ALA A 298 16.40 -20.79 -26.33
CA ALA A 298 17.64 -20.45 -27.01
C ALA A 298 17.53 -20.86 -28.49
N ILE A 299 17.97 -19.98 -29.38
CA ILE A 299 18.10 -20.26 -30.81
C ILE A 299 19.57 -20.59 -31.08
N PRO A 300 19.93 -21.86 -31.36
CA PRO A 300 21.30 -22.18 -31.75
C PRO A 300 21.60 -21.69 -33.17
N LYS A 301 22.88 -21.53 -33.50
CA LYS A 301 23.37 -21.23 -34.86
C LYS A 301 23.06 -22.38 -35.82
N THR A 302 23.03 -23.61 -35.30
CA THR A 302 22.70 -24.83 -36.04
C THR A 302 21.75 -25.69 -35.22
N GLY A 303 20.68 -26.17 -35.84
CA GLY A 303 19.68 -27.04 -35.19
C GLY A 303 18.39 -26.31 -34.81
N GLU A 304 17.53 -27.02 -34.08
CA GLU A 304 16.23 -26.53 -33.62
C GLU A 304 16.35 -25.72 -32.31
N PRO A 305 15.51 -24.68 -32.10
CA PRO A 305 15.42 -24.00 -30.81
C PRO A 305 15.13 -24.95 -29.66
N PHE A 306 15.67 -24.67 -28.48
CA PHE A 306 15.45 -25.49 -27.28
C PHE A 306 15.07 -24.63 -26.07
N THR A 307 14.23 -25.19 -25.20
CA THR A 307 13.76 -24.51 -23.99
C THR A 307 14.87 -24.40 -22.95
N LEU A 308 15.14 -23.18 -22.51
CA LEU A 308 16.01 -22.90 -21.36
C LEU A 308 15.24 -22.95 -20.04
N LYS A 309 14.03 -22.35 -20.01
CA LYS A 309 13.21 -22.27 -18.80
C LYS A 309 11.73 -22.08 -19.15
N GLU A 310 10.88 -22.78 -18.41
CA GLU A 310 9.45 -22.52 -18.36
C GLU A 310 9.12 -21.98 -16.96
N THR A 311 8.43 -20.85 -16.89
CA THR A 311 8.11 -20.23 -15.60
C THR A 311 6.93 -19.27 -15.72
N THR A 312 6.31 -18.94 -14.59
CA THR A 312 5.31 -17.87 -14.53
C THR A 312 5.97 -16.65 -13.92
N ILE A 313 5.94 -15.53 -14.65
CA ILE A 313 6.46 -14.26 -14.16
C ILE A 313 5.31 -13.33 -13.78
N THR A 314 5.47 -12.64 -12.66
CA THR A 314 4.61 -11.52 -12.29
C THR A 314 5.18 -10.26 -12.92
N ILE A 315 4.36 -9.60 -13.72
CA ILE A 315 4.73 -8.41 -14.49
C ILE A 315 4.05 -7.21 -13.87
N THR A 316 4.88 -6.23 -13.50
CA THR A 316 4.47 -4.90 -13.09
C THR A 316 4.83 -3.86 -14.16
N ASP A 317 4.49 -2.59 -13.93
CA ASP A 317 5.00 -1.46 -14.72
C ASP A 317 6.49 -1.15 -14.43
N GLY A 318 7.08 -1.83 -13.43
CA GLY A 318 8.51 -1.86 -13.20
C GLY A 318 9.24 -2.90 -14.06
N VAL A 319 10.57 -2.86 -14.00
CA VAL A 319 11.45 -3.84 -14.68
C VAL A 319 11.42 -5.17 -13.93
N ASN A 320 11.07 -6.24 -14.64
CA ASN A 320 11.09 -7.60 -14.12
C ASN A 320 12.28 -8.36 -14.72
N LEU A 321 13.23 -8.75 -13.88
CA LEU A 321 14.43 -9.46 -14.30
C LEU A 321 14.15 -10.97 -14.34
N LEU A 322 14.52 -11.60 -15.46
CA LEU A 322 14.39 -13.03 -15.66
C LEU A 322 15.72 -13.63 -16.10
N ALA A 323 16.28 -14.51 -15.27
CA ALA A 323 17.46 -15.30 -15.58
C ALA A 323 17.05 -16.79 -15.72
N PRO A 324 17.20 -17.41 -16.90
CA PRO A 324 16.77 -18.78 -17.11
C PRO A 324 17.76 -19.83 -16.57
N GLY A 325 19.02 -19.44 -16.36
CA GLY A 325 20.07 -20.34 -15.91
C GLY A 325 21.45 -19.85 -16.37
N MET A 326 22.47 -20.65 -16.10
CA MET A 326 23.84 -20.43 -16.56
C MET A 326 24.15 -21.38 -17.72
N LEU A 327 24.91 -20.89 -18.70
CA LEU A 327 25.35 -21.64 -19.87
C LEU A 327 26.87 -21.75 -19.86
N GLY A 328 27.40 -22.87 -20.36
CA GLY A 328 28.83 -23.07 -20.52
C GLY A 328 29.42 -22.24 -21.66
N SER A 329 30.75 -22.07 -21.68
CA SER A 329 31.47 -21.37 -22.76
C SER A 329 31.08 -21.85 -24.15
N ASP A 330 31.01 -23.17 -24.32
CA ASP A 330 30.80 -23.78 -25.63
C ASP A 330 29.36 -23.54 -26.10
N GLU A 331 28.38 -23.64 -25.20
CA GLU A 331 26.96 -23.40 -25.49
C GLU A 331 26.70 -21.95 -25.90
N VAL A 332 27.26 -20.99 -25.16
CA VAL A 332 27.06 -19.55 -25.44
C VAL A 332 27.53 -19.18 -26.84
N THR A 333 28.67 -19.73 -27.29
CA THR A 333 29.19 -19.46 -28.63
C THR A 333 28.32 -20.04 -29.75
N GLN A 334 27.48 -21.04 -29.44
CA GLN A 334 26.56 -21.65 -30.38
C GLN A 334 25.18 -21.00 -30.39
N ILE A 335 24.89 -20.06 -29.49
CA ILE A 335 23.59 -19.39 -29.44
C ILE A 335 23.63 -18.15 -30.35
N LEU A 336 22.63 -18.04 -31.22
CA LEU A 336 22.38 -16.87 -32.05
C LEU A 336 21.55 -15.84 -31.29
N GLY A 337 20.57 -16.28 -30.51
CA GLY A 337 19.73 -15.40 -29.71
C GLY A 337 18.71 -16.16 -28.86
N PHE A 338 17.73 -15.44 -28.32
CA PHE A 338 16.71 -15.98 -27.44
C PHE A 338 15.32 -15.52 -27.84
N ARG A 339 14.31 -16.35 -27.56
CA ARG A 339 12.90 -16.01 -27.74
C ARG A 339 12.17 -16.09 -26.41
N LEU A 340 11.33 -15.09 -26.17
CA LEU A 340 10.31 -15.12 -25.14
C LEU A 340 9.00 -15.57 -25.78
N MET A 341 8.46 -16.69 -25.32
CA MET A 341 7.29 -17.34 -25.88
C MET A 341 6.12 -17.33 -24.91
N TYR A 342 4.91 -17.19 -25.44
CA TYR A 342 3.64 -17.38 -24.72
C TYR A 342 2.69 -18.21 -25.58
N ARG A 343 2.22 -19.36 -25.08
CA ARG A 343 1.31 -20.26 -25.82
C ARG A 343 1.76 -20.54 -27.26
N LYS A 344 3.05 -20.84 -27.45
CA LYS A 344 3.70 -21.09 -28.76
C LYS A 344 3.80 -19.87 -29.67
N GLN A 345 3.39 -18.68 -29.22
CA GLN A 345 3.60 -17.42 -29.94
C GLN A 345 4.89 -16.76 -29.46
N VAL A 346 5.72 -16.31 -30.41
CA VAL A 346 6.89 -15.48 -30.10
C VAL A 346 6.39 -14.11 -29.67
N LEU A 347 6.57 -13.77 -28.40
CA LEU A 347 6.28 -12.43 -27.91
C LEU A 347 7.38 -11.47 -28.34
N GLN A 348 8.63 -11.90 -28.17
CA GLN A 348 9.79 -11.13 -28.57
C GLN A 348 10.99 -12.05 -28.80
N ALA A 349 11.90 -11.60 -29.66
CA ALA A 349 13.19 -12.23 -29.87
C ALA A 349 14.30 -11.20 -29.61
N CYS A 350 15.42 -11.65 -29.06
CA CYS A 350 16.61 -10.83 -28.87
C CYS A 350 17.84 -11.56 -29.39
N SER A 351 18.72 -10.80 -30.06
CA SER A 351 20.02 -11.29 -30.48
C SER A 351 20.91 -11.49 -29.26
N SER A 352 21.77 -12.52 -29.31
CA SER A 352 22.88 -12.66 -28.36
C SER A 352 24.05 -11.73 -28.70
N ASP A 353 24.15 -11.33 -29.97
CA ASP A 353 25.13 -10.37 -30.44
C ASP A 353 24.65 -8.96 -30.10
N PRO A 354 25.46 -8.16 -29.38
CA PRO A 354 25.14 -6.77 -29.10
C PRO A 354 25.17 -5.86 -30.33
N GLN A 355 25.82 -6.29 -31.42
CA GLN A 355 25.77 -5.56 -32.67
C GLN A 355 24.52 -5.98 -33.45
N PRO A 356 23.60 -5.05 -33.74
CA PRO A 356 22.48 -5.34 -34.62
C PRO A 356 23.05 -5.68 -36.00
N SER A 357 22.94 -6.95 -36.39
CA SER A 357 23.31 -7.41 -37.73
C SER A 357 22.05 -7.42 -38.59
N VAL A 358 22.13 -6.72 -39.71
CA VAL A 358 21.06 -6.68 -40.71
C VAL A 358 21.66 -7.10 -42.03
N ARG A 359 21.00 -8.02 -42.74
CA ARG A 359 21.40 -8.38 -44.09
C ARG A 359 20.68 -7.45 -45.06
N ILE A 360 21.44 -6.82 -45.95
CA ILE A 360 20.88 -6.03 -47.03
C ILE A 360 20.58 -7.01 -48.17
N SER A 361 19.33 -7.10 -48.59
CA SER A 361 18.93 -7.93 -49.72
C SER A 361 19.44 -7.32 -51.03
N SER A 362 19.48 -8.11 -52.11
CA SER A 362 19.86 -7.61 -53.44
C SER A 362 18.94 -6.51 -53.97
N GLU A 363 17.74 -6.36 -53.39
CA GLU A 363 16.75 -5.32 -53.72
C GLU A 363 16.89 -4.08 -52.82
N GLY A 364 17.88 -4.05 -51.92
CA GLY A 364 18.07 -2.96 -50.95
C GLY A 364 17.14 -3.03 -49.73
N GLY A 365 16.42 -4.14 -49.55
CA GLY A 365 15.62 -4.40 -48.35
C GLY A 365 16.49 -4.84 -47.17
N PHE A 366 15.90 -4.86 -45.97
CA PHE A 366 16.56 -5.31 -44.74
C PHE A 366 15.94 -6.62 -44.27
N ASP A 367 16.77 -7.66 -44.16
CA ASP A 367 16.37 -8.96 -43.63
C ASP A 367 16.95 -9.18 -42.24
N ALA A 368 16.11 -9.71 -41.35
CA ALA A 368 16.52 -10.17 -40.04
C ALA A 368 17.50 -11.35 -40.16
N PRO A 369 18.40 -11.56 -39.17
CA PRO A 369 19.14 -12.81 -39.08
C PRO A 369 18.18 -14.00 -39.03
N VAL A 370 18.53 -15.08 -39.72
CA VAL A 370 17.69 -16.30 -39.82
C VAL A 370 17.31 -16.77 -38.41
N GLY A 371 16.01 -16.87 -38.15
CA GLY A 371 15.47 -17.30 -36.85
C GLY A 371 15.23 -16.19 -35.83
N LEU A 372 15.67 -14.95 -36.08
CA LEU A 372 15.26 -13.78 -35.30
C LEU A 372 14.16 -13.06 -36.09
N GLY A 373 12.94 -13.03 -35.57
CA GLY A 373 11.85 -12.29 -36.23
C GLY A 373 12.15 -10.78 -36.23
N TRP A 374 11.92 -10.11 -37.36
CA TRP A 374 11.95 -8.65 -37.41
C TRP A 374 10.79 -8.10 -36.57
N ASN A 375 11.09 -7.24 -35.61
CA ASN A 375 10.07 -6.60 -34.77
C ASN A 375 10.22 -5.07 -34.83
N SER A 376 9.20 -4.35 -34.34
CA SER A 376 9.18 -2.88 -34.39
C SER A 376 10.33 -2.23 -33.61
N GLU A 377 10.90 -2.93 -32.62
CA GLU A 377 12.07 -2.43 -31.88
C GLU A 377 13.34 -2.54 -32.73
N SER A 378 13.54 -3.67 -33.42
CA SER A 378 14.63 -3.84 -34.39
C SER A 378 14.57 -2.79 -35.49
N GLU A 379 13.37 -2.45 -35.96
CA GLU A 379 13.14 -1.38 -36.94
C GLU A 379 13.50 0.00 -36.38
N ASN A 380 13.06 0.33 -35.16
CA ASN A 380 13.43 1.59 -34.50
C ASN A 380 14.94 1.71 -34.28
N GLN A 381 15.61 0.63 -33.85
CA GLN A 381 17.06 0.60 -33.69
C GLN A 381 17.78 0.80 -35.02
N LEU A 382 17.32 0.14 -36.10
CA LEU A 382 17.86 0.35 -37.44
C LEU A 382 17.70 1.80 -37.89
N LEU A 383 16.52 2.40 -37.70
CA LEU A 383 16.26 3.79 -38.06
C LEU A 383 17.18 4.76 -37.31
N MET A 384 17.39 4.54 -36.00
CA MET A 384 18.34 5.34 -35.22
C MET A 384 19.78 5.19 -35.72
N LEU A 385 20.19 3.98 -36.10
CA LEU A 385 21.51 3.73 -36.67
C LEU A 385 21.68 4.42 -38.03
N MET A 386 20.69 4.34 -38.90
CA MET A 386 20.72 5.01 -40.20
C MET A 386 20.83 6.53 -40.04
N GLN A 387 20.10 7.13 -39.10
CA GLN A 387 20.21 8.55 -38.75
C GLN A 387 21.60 8.92 -38.21
N THR A 388 22.19 8.04 -37.38
CA THR A 388 23.54 8.24 -36.84
C THR A 388 24.61 8.16 -37.95
N LEU A 389 24.42 7.27 -38.92
CA LEU A 389 25.35 7.13 -40.05
C LEU A 389 25.23 8.31 -41.02
N THR A 390 24.02 8.79 -41.31
CA THR A 390 23.80 9.96 -42.19
C THR A 390 24.27 11.27 -41.57
N SER A 391 24.16 11.45 -40.25
CA SER A 391 24.71 12.64 -39.56
C SER A 391 26.25 12.66 -39.52
N ARG A 392 26.90 11.48 -39.46
CA ARG A 392 28.36 11.37 -39.54
C ARG A 392 28.92 11.65 -40.92
N THR A 393 28.19 11.31 -41.99
CA THR A 393 28.64 11.62 -43.36
C THR A 393 28.50 13.09 -43.71
N GLN A 394 27.53 13.82 -43.13
CA GLN A 394 27.35 15.26 -43.35
C GLN A 394 28.34 16.15 -42.58
N THR A 395 28.92 15.65 -41.49
CA THR A 395 29.92 16.40 -40.69
C THR A 395 31.36 16.13 -41.13
N GLY A 396 31.55 15.21 -42.08
CA GLY A 396 32.85 14.84 -42.66
C GLY A 396 33.14 15.41 -44.06
N SER A 397 32.28 16.30 -44.57
CA SER A 397 32.51 17.11 -45.78
C SER A 397 32.68 18.57 -45.38
#